data_AF-A0A3A5VB30-F1
#
_entry.id   AF-A0A3A5VB30-F1
#
_cell.length_a   1.000
_cell.length_b   1.000
_cell.length_c   1.000
_cell.angle_alpha   90.00
_cell.angle_beta   90.00
_cell.angle_gamma   90.00
#
_symmetry.space_group_name_H-M   'P 1'
#
loop_
_entity.id
_entity.type
_entity.pdbx_description
1 polymer ?
#
loop_
_entity_poly.entity_id
_entity_poly.type
_entity_poly.pdbx_seq_one_letter_code
_entity_poly.pdbx_strand_id
1 'polypeptide(L)'
;MSVNKRTLSGLLVTLLMLMALSPMTAVQAQPAEASEFYYGVEYDWTSLDSDLQNVTGLDIQDLFVEIMNDADDAGFNLDIGQLTTGSSNVYVHQTEDVTPQTIQDLDGNDITVWSRTSDVVLRHGLLFNGILLTDWTEDETFGSDPISFDINVQSEFENVLTVDILYTEYLNDAYELVGADMDIDMSVSADMSVGVDIALEGGGEDLDIDFDMGVNFGYAMESTDAVWRLGAPSPFYIEASANDATSMSCVEDGEDTGVEDQWSTAYVYDDCGAISGTYTGVADYEVIFTGIPTEEFGLDS
;
A
#
# COMPACT_ATOMS: atom_id res chain seq x y z
N MET A 1 -27.77 9.95 -23.39
CA MET A 1 -28.54 10.27 -22.17
C MET A 1 -27.58 10.21 -21.00
N SER A 2 -27.39 11.27 -20.20
CA SER A 2 -26.35 11.26 -19.15
C SER A 2 -26.78 10.40 -17.97
N VAL A 3 -26.15 9.23 -17.81
CA VAL A 3 -26.29 8.40 -16.62
C VAL A 3 -25.45 9.05 -15.52
N ASN A 4 -26.08 9.37 -14.39
CA ASN A 4 -25.39 9.82 -13.18
C ASN A 4 -24.44 8.71 -12.71
N LYS A 5 -23.13 8.90 -12.90
CA LYS A 5 -22.08 8.05 -12.30
C LYS A 5 -22.26 8.07 -10.78
N ARG A 6 -22.45 6.89 -10.17
CA ARG A 6 -22.69 6.76 -8.73
C ARG A 6 -21.44 7.18 -7.95
N THR A 7 -21.67 8.08 -7.01
CA THR A 7 -20.75 8.74 -6.08
C THR A 7 -20.04 7.79 -5.09
N LEU A 8 -19.10 6.95 -5.54
CA LEU A 8 -18.12 6.33 -4.64
C LEU A 8 -16.94 7.28 -4.32
N SER A 9 -16.56 8.15 -5.26
CA SER A 9 -15.41 9.08 -5.12
C SER A 9 -15.53 10.07 -3.95
N GLY A 10 -16.73 10.37 -3.46
CA GLY A 10 -16.94 11.36 -2.39
C GLY A 10 -16.48 10.90 -0.99
N LEU A 11 -16.67 9.61 -0.67
CA LEU A 11 -16.20 9.06 0.61
C LEU A 11 -14.66 8.93 0.61
N LEU A 12 -14.09 8.64 -0.56
CA LEU A 12 -12.68 8.35 -0.76
C LEU A 12 -11.80 9.60 -0.80
N VAL A 13 -12.25 10.69 -1.44
CA VAL A 13 -11.61 12.02 -1.33
C VAL A 13 -11.58 12.49 0.13
N THR A 14 -12.61 12.17 0.91
CA THR A 14 -12.65 12.47 2.34
C THR A 14 -11.65 11.62 3.12
N LEU A 15 -11.52 10.33 2.77
CA LEU A 15 -10.54 9.40 3.35
C LEU A 15 -9.10 9.81 3.02
N LEU A 16 -8.81 10.18 1.77
CA LEU A 16 -7.52 10.68 1.30
C LEU A 16 -7.11 11.97 2.02
N MET A 17 -8.05 12.91 2.20
CA MET A 17 -7.80 14.14 2.98
C MET A 17 -7.57 13.85 4.47
N LEU A 18 -8.29 12.90 5.06
CA LEU A 18 -8.10 12.49 6.46
C LEU A 18 -6.77 11.74 6.67
N MET A 19 -6.37 10.90 5.72
CA MET A 19 -5.10 10.15 5.75
C MET A 19 -3.87 11.04 5.51
N ALA A 20 -3.99 12.10 4.71
CA ALA A 20 -2.91 13.07 4.51
C ALA A 20 -2.67 13.94 5.76
N LEU A 21 -3.70 14.19 6.58
CA LEU A 21 -3.62 15.09 7.72
C LEU A 21 -3.15 14.44 9.03
N SER A 22 -3.38 13.14 9.22
CA SER A 22 -3.06 12.47 10.50
C SER A 22 -1.57 12.34 10.82
N PRO A 23 -0.65 12.10 9.86
CA PRO A 23 0.74 11.83 10.23
C PRO A 23 1.65 13.06 10.21
N MET A 24 1.32 14.09 9.42
CA MET A 24 2.11 15.33 9.34
C MET A 24 2.25 16.02 10.71
N THR A 25 1.23 15.88 11.57
CA THR A 25 1.28 16.44 12.93
C THR A 25 2.22 15.67 13.87
N ALA A 26 2.49 14.38 13.60
CA ALA A 26 3.33 13.53 14.44
C ALA A 26 4.84 13.77 14.18
N VAL A 27 5.27 13.91 12.92
CA VAL A 27 6.71 14.15 12.61
C VAL A 27 7.20 15.54 12.99
N GLN A 28 6.30 16.52 13.02
CA GLN A 28 6.62 17.87 13.46
C GLN A 28 6.56 18.05 14.98
N ALA A 29 6.20 17.00 15.73
CA ALA A 29 6.23 17.04 17.18
C ALA A 29 7.68 17.13 17.67
N GLN A 30 7.93 18.06 18.59
CA GLN A 30 9.22 18.15 19.24
C GLN A 30 9.26 17.11 20.37
N PRO A 31 10.32 16.30 20.48
CA PRO A 31 10.47 15.36 21.59
C PRO A 31 10.29 16.07 22.92
N ALA A 32 9.41 15.54 23.76
CA ALA A 32 9.21 15.97 25.13
C ALA A 32 10.37 15.53 26.02
N GLU A 33 10.97 14.36 25.73
CA GLU A 33 12.07 13.77 26.49
C GLU A 33 13.25 13.40 25.58
N ALA A 34 14.44 13.21 26.17
CA ALA A 34 15.66 12.89 25.42
C ALA A 34 15.70 11.46 24.84
N SER A 35 14.87 10.55 25.36
CA SER A 35 14.70 9.17 24.89
C SER A 35 13.59 9.02 23.83
N GLU A 36 12.94 10.13 23.46
CA GLU A 36 11.86 10.15 22.48
C GLU A 36 12.37 10.61 21.11
N PHE A 37 11.99 9.88 20.06
CA PHE A 37 12.44 10.18 18.69
C PHE A 37 11.31 9.99 17.69
N TYR A 38 11.31 10.83 16.66
CA TYR A 38 10.39 10.78 15.53
C TYR A 38 11.19 10.74 14.24
N TYR A 39 10.86 9.80 13.35
CA TYR A 39 11.40 9.77 11.99
C TYR A 39 10.38 9.20 11.02
N GLY A 40 10.56 9.49 9.74
CA GLY A 40 9.67 9.01 8.71
C GLY A 40 10.09 9.42 7.31
N VAL A 41 9.42 8.84 6.33
CA VAL A 41 9.60 9.11 4.91
C VAL A 41 8.25 9.28 4.24
N GLU A 42 8.22 10.15 3.24
CA GLU A 42 7.03 10.44 2.43
C GLU A 42 7.43 10.42 0.95
N TYR A 43 6.57 9.83 0.14
CA TYR A 43 6.65 9.84 -1.32
C TYR A 43 5.37 10.41 -1.90
N ASP A 44 5.49 11.44 -2.73
CA ASP A 44 4.41 12.06 -3.46
C ASP A 44 4.28 11.43 -4.85
N TRP A 45 3.16 10.71 -5.08
CA TRP A 45 2.93 10.00 -6.34
C TRP A 45 2.74 10.93 -7.54
N THR A 46 2.51 12.23 -7.33
CA THR A 46 2.52 13.21 -8.43
C THR A 46 3.93 13.42 -9.02
N SER A 47 4.98 13.01 -8.31
CA SER A 47 6.37 13.07 -8.77
C SER A 47 6.78 11.89 -9.64
N LEU A 48 5.92 10.87 -9.79
CA LEU A 48 6.25 9.60 -10.46
C LEU A 48 6.81 9.80 -11.88
N ASP A 49 6.15 10.61 -12.71
CA ASP A 49 6.58 10.84 -14.10
C ASP A 49 7.97 11.50 -14.15
N SER A 50 8.20 12.51 -13.31
CA SER A 50 9.49 13.21 -13.19
C SER A 50 10.59 12.27 -12.71
N ASP A 51 10.31 11.44 -11.70
CA ASP A 51 11.26 10.49 -11.15
C ASP A 51 11.63 9.41 -12.18
N LEU A 52 10.64 8.90 -12.92
CA LEU A 52 10.87 7.94 -13.99
C LEU A 52 11.77 8.53 -15.09
N GLN A 53 11.52 9.77 -15.49
CA GLN A 53 12.37 10.49 -16.44
C GLN A 53 13.79 10.68 -15.89
N ASN A 54 13.94 11.02 -14.62
CA ASN A 54 15.27 11.22 -14.01
C ASN A 54 16.08 9.92 -13.95
N VAL A 55 15.43 8.78 -13.70
CA VAL A 55 16.10 7.48 -13.56
C VAL A 55 16.35 6.82 -14.92
N THR A 56 15.41 6.93 -15.85
CA THR A 56 15.44 6.18 -17.13
C THR A 56 15.76 7.05 -18.34
N GLY A 57 15.57 8.36 -18.24
CA GLY A 57 15.57 9.29 -19.38
C GLY A 57 14.31 9.25 -20.23
N LEU A 58 13.32 8.40 -19.90
CA LEU A 58 12.05 8.29 -20.62
C LEU A 58 11.05 9.30 -20.07
N ASP A 59 10.56 10.16 -20.96
CA ASP A 59 9.47 11.07 -20.68
C ASP A 59 8.17 10.46 -21.22
N ILE A 60 7.28 10.06 -20.31
CA ILE A 60 6.01 9.41 -20.67
C ILE A 60 5.07 10.39 -21.39
N GLN A 61 5.13 11.67 -21.04
CA GLN A 61 4.28 12.67 -21.66
C GLN A 61 4.74 12.96 -23.10
N ASP A 62 6.06 13.05 -23.32
CA ASP A 62 6.60 13.15 -24.68
C ASP A 62 6.26 11.90 -25.52
N LEU A 63 6.30 10.70 -24.91
CA LEU A 63 5.91 9.46 -25.59
C LEU A 63 4.44 9.49 -26.04
N PHE A 64 3.53 9.95 -25.18
CA PHE A 64 2.11 10.09 -25.56
C PHE A 64 1.94 11.12 -26.67
N VAL A 65 2.64 12.25 -26.60
CA VAL A 65 2.61 13.27 -27.66
C VAL A 65 3.12 12.72 -28.99
N GLU A 66 4.19 11.92 -28.99
CA GLU A 66 4.69 11.26 -30.20
C GLU A 66 3.64 10.33 -30.82
N ILE A 67 3.00 9.49 -30.01
CA ILE A 67 1.93 8.57 -30.47
C ILE A 67 0.73 9.33 -31.02
N MET A 68 0.29 10.40 -30.34
CA MET A 68 -0.85 11.21 -30.79
C MET A 68 -0.53 11.95 -32.10
N ASN A 69 0.71 12.42 -32.29
CA ASN A 69 1.14 13.03 -33.56
C ASN A 69 1.17 12.01 -34.70
N ASP A 70 1.66 10.80 -34.45
CA ASP A 70 1.66 9.74 -35.46
C ASP A 70 0.23 9.33 -35.87
N ALA A 71 -0.72 9.38 -34.93
CA ALA A 71 -2.14 9.16 -35.21
C ALA A 71 -2.74 10.28 -36.07
N ASP A 72 -2.45 11.54 -35.75
CA ASP A 72 -2.88 12.70 -36.54
C ASP A 72 -2.30 12.65 -37.98
N ASP A 73 -1.02 12.31 -38.12
CA ASP A 73 -0.37 12.09 -39.42
C ASP A 73 -1.02 10.97 -40.24
N ALA A 74 -1.59 9.96 -39.57
CA ALA A 74 -2.35 8.88 -40.18
C ALA A 74 -3.84 9.21 -40.42
N GLY A 75 -4.31 10.39 -39.97
CA GLY A 75 -5.68 10.88 -40.15
C GLY A 75 -6.66 10.42 -39.06
N PHE A 76 -6.17 9.95 -37.92
CA PHE A 76 -6.97 9.55 -36.76
C PHE A 76 -6.88 10.61 -35.67
N ASN A 77 -7.98 10.93 -34.99
CA ASN A 77 -7.90 11.66 -33.73
C ASN A 77 -7.63 10.66 -32.61
N LEU A 78 -6.63 10.95 -31.78
CA LEU A 78 -6.24 10.11 -30.64
C LEU A 78 -5.79 11.01 -29.49
N ASP A 79 -6.51 10.93 -28.37
CA ASP A 79 -6.12 11.54 -27.10
C ASP A 79 -5.76 10.43 -26.10
N ILE A 80 -4.53 10.45 -25.60
CA ILE A 80 -4.07 9.58 -24.53
C ILE A 80 -3.71 10.43 -23.33
N GLY A 81 -4.20 10.06 -22.16
CA GLY A 81 -3.88 10.75 -20.92
C GLY A 81 -3.75 9.80 -19.75
N GLN A 82 -2.87 10.16 -18.82
CA GLN A 82 -2.83 9.54 -17.50
C GLN A 82 -2.68 10.59 -16.42
N LEU A 83 -3.17 10.28 -15.23
CA LEU A 83 -2.97 11.07 -14.03
C LEU A 83 -2.78 10.14 -12.83
N THR A 84 -1.61 10.21 -12.21
CA THR A 84 -1.29 9.51 -10.97
C THR A 84 -1.16 10.50 -9.83
N THR A 85 -1.89 10.28 -8.74
CA THR A 85 -1.87 11.15 -7.55
C THR A 85 -1.92 10.33 -6.27
N GLY A 86 -1.51 10.94 -5.16
CA GLY A 86 -1.56 10.34 -3.83
C GLY A 86 -0.24 10.46 -3.10
N SER A 87 -0.12 9.78 -1.95
CA SER A 87 1.15 9.68 -1.23
C SER A 87 1.33 8.33 -0.54
N SER A 88 2.60 7.99 -0.28
CA SER A 88 2.98 6.88 0.60
C SER A 88 3.84 7.41 1.73
N ASN A 89 3.52 7.04 2.96
CA ASN A 89 4.15 7.58 4.14
C ASN A 89 4.40 6.49 5.18
N VAL A 90 5.56 6.55 5.81
CA VAL A 90 5.92 5.71 6.95
C VAL A 90 6.45 6.61 8.05
N TYR A 91 5.91 6.46 9.25
CA TYR A 91 6.31 7.23 10.42
C TYR A 91 6.55 6.30 11.59
N VAL A 92 7.57 6.62 12.36
CA VAL A 92 7.93 5.90 13.57
C VAL A 92 8.10 6.90 14.69
N HIS A 93 7.39 6.66 15.77
CA HIS A 93 7.54 7.36 17.04
C HIS A 93 8.01 6.38 18.09
N GLN A 94 9.17 6.64 18.68
CA GLN A 94 9.73 5.81 19.74
C GLN A 94 9.66 6.55 21.07
N THR A 95 9.23 5.84 22.12
CA THR A 95 9.22 6.31 23.51
C THR A 95 9.79 5.26 24.45
N GLU A 96 10.27 5.69 25.61
CA GLU A 96 10.73 4.80 26.68
C GLU A 96 9.98 5.12 27.98
N ASP A 97 9.54 4.10 28.69
CA ASP A 97 9.07 4.19 30.08
C ASP A 97 10.03 3.40 30.97
N VAL A 98 10.89 4.15 31.67
CA VAL A 98 11.89 3.61 32.60
C VAL A 98 11.33 3.34 34.00
N THR A 99 10.02 3.48 34.19
CA THR A 99 9.36 3.09 35.43
C THR A 99 9.43 1.57 35.58
N PRO A 100 9.89 1.03 36.72
CA PRO A 100 9.93 -0.42 36.91
C PRO A 100 8.53 -1.04 36.82
N GLN A 101 8.41 -2.01 35.92
CA GLN A 101 7.22 -2.82 35.68
C GLN A 101 7.56 -4.29 35.98
N THR A 102 6.54 -5.14 36.13
CA THR A 102 6.73 -6.58 36.31
C THR A 102 5.92 -7.31 35.26
N ILE A 103 6.61 -8.16 34.47
CA ILE A 103 5.99 -9.04 33.48
C ILE A 103 6.38 -10.50 33.79
N GLN A 104 5.70 -11.45 33.16
CA GLN A 104 6.08 -12.86 33.20
C GLN A 104 6.88 -13.24 31.96
N ASP A 105 7.97 -13.98 32.16
CA ASP A 105 8.68 -14.68 31.08
C ASP A 105 7.87 -15.88 30.56
N LEU A 106 8.45 -16.64 29.63
CA LEU A 106 7.79 -17.82 29.06
C LEU A 106 7.50 -18.92 30.09
N ASP A 107 8.34 -19.06 31.12
CA ASP A 107 8.21 -20.05 32.19
C ASP A 107 7.25 -19.61 33.31
N GLY A 108 6.75 -18.37 33.24
CA GLY A 108 5.84 -17.78 34.22
C GLY A 108 6.53 -17.17 35.43
N ASN A 109 7.84 -16.89 35.36
CA ASN A 109 8.56 -16.19 36.41
C ASN A 109 8.37 -14.68 36.27
N ASP A 110 8.21 -14.01 37.40
CA ASP A 110 8.10 -12.55 37.44
C ASP A 110 9.50 -11.91 37.23
N ILE A 111 9.62 -11.06 36.21
CA ILE A 111 10.83 -10.29 35.89
C ILE A 111 10.52 -8.79 35.97
N THR A 112 11.40 -8.05 36.64
CA THR A 112 11.35 -6.58 36.65
C THR A 112 11.93 -6.03 35.36
N VAL A 113 11.17 -5.20 34.67
CA VAL A 113 11.52 -4.64 33.35
C VAL A 113 11.21 -3.14 33.29
N TRP A 114 11.77 -2.48 32.28
CA TRP A 114 11.30 -1.22 31.73
C TRP A 114 10.93 -1.43 30.26
N SER A 115 10.22 -0.49 29.64
CA SER A 115 9.68 -0.68 28.30
C SER A 115 10.13 0.38 27.29
N ARG A 116 10.32 -0.06 26.04
CA ARG A 116 10.51 0.79 24.88
C ARG A 116 9.38 0.53 23.89
N THR A 117 8.65 1.57 23.51
CA THR A 117 7.51 1.45 22.60
C THR A 117 7.81 2.15 21.29
N SER A 118 7.56 1.47 20.18
CA SER A 118 7.59 1.99 18.82
C SER A 118 6.17 1.99 18.25
N ASP A 119 5.65 3.18 17.99
CA ASP A 119 4.41 3.41 17.24
C ASP A 119 4.76 3.64 15.77
N VAL A 120 4.36 2.69 14.91
CA VAL A 120 4.65 2.70 13.48
C VAL A 120 3.36 2.88 12.71
N VAL A 121 3.31 3.96 11.93
CA VAL A 121 2.15 4.37 11.14
C VAL A 121 2.55 4.34 9.68
N LEU A 122 1.94 3.46 8.90
CA LEU A 122 2.03 3.44 7.44
C LEU A 122 0.71 3.93 6.84
N ARG A 123 0.80 4.88 5.92
CA ARG A 123 -0.34 5.39 5.14
C ARG A 123 0.03 5.42 3.67
N HIS A 124 -0.72 4.70 2.86
CA HIS A 124 -0.58 4.70 1.41
C HIS A 124 -1.94 4.97 0.78
N GLY A 125 -1.95 5.88 -0.18
CA GLY A 125 -3.09 6.17 -1.03
C GLY A 125 -2.59 6.48 -2.43
N LEU A 126 -3.15 5.79 -3.42
CA LEU A 126 -2.84 5.96 -4.83
C LEU A 126 -4.15 6.05 -5.61
N LEU A 127 -4.24 7.04 -6.48
CA LEU A 127 -5.28 7.15 -7.49
C LEU A 127 -4.59 7.28 -8.86
N PHE A 128 -4.92 6.37 -9.76
CA PHE A 128 -4.54 6.40 -11.16
C PHE A 128 -5.78 6.53 -12.03
N ASN A 129 -5.74 7.49 -12.96
CA ASN A 129 -6.74 7.64 -14.01
C ASN A 129 -6.04 7.53 -15.35
N GLY A 130 -6.58 6.72 -16.24
CA GLY A 130 -6.15 6.59 -17.62
C GLY A 130 -7.31 6.88 -18.55
N ILE A 131 -7.03 7.53 -19.67
CA ILE A 131 -7.99 7.79 -20.72
C ILE A 131 -7.36 7.52 -22.08
N LEU A 132 -8.14 6.88 -22.96
CA LEU A 132 -7.86 6.76 -24.38
C LEU A 132 -9.14 7.13 -25.10
N LEU A 133 -9.09 8.19 -25.89
CA LEU A 133 -10.17 8.61 -26.76
C LEU A 133 -9.65 8.54 -28.19
N THR A 134 -10.40 7.94 -29.09
CA THR A 134 -10.08 8.00 -30.51
C THR A 134 -11.33 8.07 -31.33
N ASP A 135 -11.30 8.93 -32.34
CA ASP A 135 -12.34 9.01 -33.34
C ASP A 135 -11.73 9.10 -34.74
N TRP A 136 -12.47 8.53 -35.67
CA TRP A 136 -12.15 8.57 -37.08
C TRP A 136 -13.42 8.54 -37.89
N THR A 137 -13.45 9.33 -38.95
CA THR A 137 -14.57 9.36 -39.89
C THR A 137 -14.02 9.46 -41.31
N GLU A 138 -14.50 8.60 -42.20
CA GLU A 138 -14.28 8.78 -43.63
C GLU A 138 -15.21 9.90 -44.14
N ASP A 139 -14.62 10.99 -44.65
CA ASP A 139 -15.35 12.05 -45.33
C ASP A 139 -16.25 11.44 -46.43
N GLU A 140 -17.53 11.85 -46.47
CA GLU A 140 -18.52 11.35 -47.45
C GLU A 140 -17.94 11.28 -48.87
N THR A 141 -17.61 10.08 -49.35
CA THR A 141 -17.36 9.87 -50.77
C THR A 141 -18.71 9.85 -51.47
N PHE A 142 -18.82 10.58 -52.58
CA PHE A 142 -20.09 10.93 -53.21
C PHE A 142 -21.03 9.71 -53.43
N GLY A 143 -22.00 9.52 -52.51
CA GLY A 143 -23.03 8.48 -52.57
C GLY A 143 -22.79 7.21 -51.73
N SER A 144 -21.80 7.16 -50.83
CA SER A 144 -21.64 6.08 -49.83
C SER A 144 -22.23 6.48 -48.48
N ASP A 145 -22.65 5.48 -47.71
CA ASP A 145 -22.95 5.66 -46.29
C ASP A 145 -21.65 6.05 -45.54
N PRO A 146 -21.72 6.90 -44.50
CA PRO A 146 -20.57 7.23 -43.66
C PRO A 146 -19.97 5.97 -43.03
N ILE A 147 -18.66 6.00 -42.83
CA ILE A 147 -17.92 4.97 -42.10
C ILE A 147 -17.12 5.69 -41.02
N SER A 148 -17.40 5.36 -39.76
CA SER A 148 -16.75 6.00 -38.62
C SER A 148 -16.56 5.02 -37.47
N PHE A 149 -15.60 5.34 -36.60
CA PHE A 149 -15.53 4.74 -35.28
C PHE A 149 -15.20 5.80 -34.24
N ASP A 150 -15.75 5.63 -33.05
CA ASP A 150 -15.42 6.35 -31.83
C ASP A 150 -15.16 5.30 -30.74
N ILE A 151 -14.02 5.37 -30.06
CA ILE A 151 -13.66 4.50 -28.96
C ILE A 151 -13.20 5.36 -27.79
N ASN A 152 -13.88 5.23 -26.66
CA ASN A 152 -13.53 5.84 -25.40
C ASN A 152 -13.27 4.73 -24.37
N VAL A 153 -12.06 4.72 -23.83
CA VAL A 153 -11.65 3.85 -22.74
C VAL A 153 -11.25 4.72 -21.57
N GLN A 154 -11.92 4.50 -20.43
CA GLN A 154 -11.57 5.11 -19.15
C GLN A 154 -11.14 3.99 -18.20
N SER A 155 -9.98 4.13 -17.57
CA SER A 155 -9.51 3.22 -16.54
C SER A 155 -9.25 3.98 -15.25
N GLU A 156 -9.74 3.47 -14.14
CA GLU A 156 -9.51 4.00 -12.81
C GLU A 156 -8.91 2.91 -11.93
N PHE A 157 -7.88 3.25 -11.17
CA PHE A 157 -7.28 2.37 -10.18
C PHE A 157 -7.03 3.14 -8.89
N GLU A 158 -7.64 2.67 -7.81
CA GLU A 158 -7.47 3.21 -6.47
C GLU A 158 -6.86 2.14 -5.57
N ASN A 159 -5.85 2.52 -4.79
CA ASN A 159 -5.30 1.67 -3.75
C ASN A 159 -5.10 2.45 -2.46
N VAL A 160 -5.54 1.86 -1.35
CA VAL A 160 -5.35 2.40 -0.01
C VAL A 160 -4.77 1.31 0.87
N LEU A 161 -3.78 1.67 1.69
CA LEU A 161 -3.24 0.82 2.74
C LEU A 161 -3.01 1.66 4.00
N THR A 162 -3.57 1.20 5.11
CA THR A 162 -3.29 1.71 6.46
C THR A 162 -2.70 0.60 7.28
N VAL A 163 -1.61 0.90 7.99
CA VAL A 163 -1.05 0.01 9.01
C VAL A 163 -0.71 0.86 10.21
N ASP A 164 -1.17 0.44 11.37
CA ASP A 164 -0.80 0.98 12.67
C ASP A 164 -0.25 -0.18 13.50
N ILE A 165 0.99 -0.03 13.99
CA ILE A 165 1.66 -1.03 14.82
C ILE A 165 2.12 -0.35 16.10
N LEU A 166 1.64 -0.84 17.24
CA LEU A 166 2.20 -0.49 18.54
C LEU A 166 3.04 -1.67 19.02
N TYR A 167 4.35 -1.51 19.00
CA TYR A 167 5.30 -2.55 19.39
C TYR A 167 6.03 -2.13 20.67
N THR A 168 5.80 -2.85 21.76
CA THR A 168 6.39 -2.55 23.07
C THR A 168 7.36 -3.66 23.47
N GLU A 169 8.64 -3.32 23.57
CA GLU A 169 9.69 -4.21 24.04
C GLU A 169 9.92 -4.04 25.53
N TYR A 170 10.20 -5.14 26.21
CA TYR A 170 10.50 -5.17 27.63
C TYR A 170 11.95 -5.56 27.85
N LEU A 171 12.70 -4.72 28.56
CA LEU A 171 14.11 -4.92 28.86
C LEU A 171 14.34 -4.94 30.36
N ASN A 172 15.28 -5.76 30.82
CA ASN A 172 15.69 -5.77 32.22
C ASN A 172 16.70 -4.64 32.55
N ASP A 173 17.12 -4.55 33.81
CA ASP A 173 18.12 -3.56 34.26
C ASP A 173 19.50 -3.71 33.60
N ALA A 174 19.78 -4.88 33.00
CA ALA A 174 20.99 -5.15 32.24
C ALA A 174 20.87 -4.79 30.75
N TYR A 175 19.73 -4.25 30.31
CA TYR A 175 19.39 -3.98 28.89
C TYR A 175 19.24 -5.24 28.04
N GLU A 176 18.97 -6.39 28.66
CA GLU A 176 18.65 -7.63 27.96
C GLU A 176 17.15 -7.65 27.64
N LEU A 177 16.81 -8.06 26.41
CA LEU A 177 15.42 -8.18 25.94
C LEU A 177 14.76 -9.37 26.63
N VAL A 178 13.58 -9.17 27.22
CA VAL A 178 12.79 -10.23 27.89
C VAL A 178 11.63 -10.70 27.02
N GLY A 179 11.12 -9.82 26.17
CA GLY A 179 10.01 -10.09 25.27
C GLY A 179 9.42 -8.81 24.71
N ALA A 180 8.32 -8.94 23.97
CA ALA A 180 7.62 -7.81 23.41
C ALA A 180 6.11 -8.07 23.27
N ASP A 181 5.33 -6.99 23.27
CA ASP A 181 3.90 -6.98 22.95
C ASP A 181 3.70 -6.23 21.63
N MET A 182 2.70 -6.64 20.87
CA MET A 182 2.42 -6.11 19.55
C MET A 182 0.91 -5.98 19.32
N ASP A 183 0.48 -4.75 19.08
CA ASP A 183 -0.84 -4.44 18.55
C ASP A 183 -0.70 -4.05 17.09
N ILE A 184 -1.53 -4.63 16.21
CA ILE A 184 -1.55 -4.32 14.78
C ILE A 184 -2.99 -4.05 14.36
N ASP A 185 -3.21 -2.91 13.72
CA ASP A 185 -4.40 -2.63 12.91
C ASP A 185 -3.96 -2.39 11.47
N MET A 186 -4.54 -3.15 10.54
CA MET A 186 -4.23 -3.06 9.12
C MET A 186 -5.51 -3.06 8.31
N SER A 187 -5.56 -2.18 7.30
CA SER A 187 -6.56 -2.25 6.24
C SER A 187 -5.92 -2.01 4.88
N VAL A 188 -6.36 -2.77 3.88
CA VAL A 188 -5.97 -2.60 2.48
C VAL A 188 -7.22 -2.66 1.62
N SER A 189 -7.34 -1.74 0.67
CA SER A 189 -8.39 -1.78 -0.33
C SER A 189 -7.82 -1.46 -1.71
N ALA A 190 -8.32 -2.15 -2.73
CA ALA A 190 -8.04 -1.89 -4.12
C ALA A 190 -9.35 -1.82 -4.88
N ASP A 191 -9.56 -0.74 -5.63
CA ASP A 191 -10.67 -0.59 -6.56
C ASP A 191 -10.08 -0.41 -7.95
N MET A 192 -10.54 -1.21 -8.91
CA MET A 192 -10.12 -1.10 -10.30
C MET A 192 -11.38 -1.08 -11.15
N SER A 193 -11.49 -0.12 -12.06
CA SER A 193 -12.58 -0.09 -13.03
C SER A 193 -12.08 0.28 -14.41
N VAL A 194 -12.76 -0.28 -15.42
CA VAL A 194 -12.56 0.03 -16.83
C VAL A 194 -13.94 0.20 -17.45
N GLY A 195 -14.19 1.37 -18.00
CA GLY A 195 -15.34 1.65 -18.87
C GLY A 195 -14.88 1.69 -20.32
N VAL A 196 -15.64 1.06 -21.20
CA VAL A 196 -15.40 1.06 -22.65
C VAL A 196 -16.68 1.43 -23.37
N ASP A 197 -16.64 2.54 -24.08
CA ASP A 197 -17.68 2.98 -25.01
C ASP A 197 -17.11 2.90 -26.44
N ILE A 198 -17.80 2.21 -27.34
CA ILE A 198 -17.45 2.09 -28.76
C ILE A 198 -18.70 2.40 -29.58
N ALA A 199 -18.59 3.31 -30.54
CA ALA A 199 -19.60 3.53 -31.57
C ALA A 199 -18.98 3.24 -32.93
N LEU A 200 -19.61 2.38 -33.73
CA LEU A 200 -19.20 2.05 -35.10
C LEU A 200 -20.34 2.39 -36.05
N GLU A 201 -20.02 3.10 -37.13
CA GLU A 201 -20.96 3.40 -38.21
C GLU A 201 -20.42 2.80 -39.51
N GLY A 202 -21.27 2.10 -40.27
CA GLY A 202 -20.87 1.59 -41.56
C GLY A 202 -21.95 0.79 -42.28
N GLY A 203 -22.02 0.94 -43.61
CA GLY A 203 -22.97 0.19 -44.43
C GLY A 203 -24.44 0.52 -44.15
N GLY A 204 -24.71 1.70 -43.57
CA GLY A 204 -26.04 2.17 -43.19
C GLY A 204 -26.55 1.62 -41.85
N GLU A 205 -25.68 1.01 -41.05
CA GLU A 205 -25.97 0.47 -39.72
C GLU A 205 -25.03 1.09 -38.67
N ASP A 206 -25.55 1.22 -37.44
CA ASP A 206 -24.80 1.70 -36.27
C ASP A 206 -24.67 0.54 -35.27
N LEU A 207 -23.49 0.36 -34.68
CA LEU A 207 -23.23 -0.59 -33.60
C LEU A 207 -22.59 0.14 -32.42
N ASP A 208 -23.34 0.22 -31.32
CA ASP A 208 -22.87 0.78 -30.05
C ASP A 208 -22.56 -0.36 -29.06
N ILE A 209 -21.38 -0.30 -28.45
CA ILE A 209 -20.94 -1.19 -27.37
C ILE A 209 -20.56 -0.32 -26.19
N ASP A 210 -21.29 -0.45 -25.08
CA ASP A 210 -21.03 0.24 -23.82
C ASP A 210 -20.96 -0.82 -22.72
N PHE A 211 -19.77 -1.04 -22.14
CA PHE A 211 -19.63 -1.94 -21.01
C PHE A 211 -18.68 -1.39 -19.93
N ASP A 212 -19.01 -1.68 -18.67
CA ASP A 212 -18.13 -1.43 -17.54
C ASP A 212 -17.72 -2.73 -16.88
N MET A 213 -16.45 -2.78 -16.46
CA MET A 213 -15.87 -3.81 -15.64
C MET A 213 -15.30 -3.17 -14.38
N GLY A 214 -15.63 -3.72 -13.23
CA GLY A 214 -15.13 -3.25 -11.94
C GLY A 214 -14.74 -4.41 -11.04
N VAL A 215 -13.65 -4.26 -10.30
CA VAL A 215 -13.24 -5.17 -9.23
C VAL A 215 -12.88 -4.34 -8.01
N ASN A 216 -13.52 -4.63 -6.91
CA ASN A 216 -13.16 -4.10 -5.60
C ASN A 216 -12.70 -5.25 -4.71
N PHE A 217 -11.63 -5.02 -3.97
CA PHE A 217 -11.10 -5.92 -2.97
C PHE A 217 -10.77 -5.14 -1.69
N GLY A 218 -11.25 -5.63 -0.56
CA GLY A 218 -10.92 -5.14 0.77
C GLY A 218 -10.40 -6.26 1.67
N TYR A 219 -9.39 -5.95 2.47
CA TYR A 219 -8.95 -6.80 3.57
C TYR A 219 -8.58 -5.96 4.78
N ALA A 220 -9.07 -6.36 5.95
CA ALA A 220 -8.69 -5.76 7.22
C ALA A 220 -8.26 -6.84 8.22
N MET A 221 -7.28 -6.51 9.05
CA MET A 221 -6.77 -7.36 10.12
C MET A 221 -6.53 -6.53 11.37
N GLU A 222 -6.99 -7.03 12.51
CA GLU A 222 -6.74 -6.44 13.82
C GLU A 222 -6.22 -7.52 14.78
N SER A 223 -5.18 -7.19 15.55
CA SER A 223 -4.60 -7.99 16.63
C SER A 223 -4.26 -7.05 17.78
N THR A 224 -4.73 -7.33 19.00
CA THR A 224 -4.52 -6.47 20.19
C THR A 224 -3.96 -7.23 21.39
N ASP A 225 -3.52 -8.47 21.18
CA ASP A 225 -3.04 -9.36 22.23
C ASP A 225 -1.87 -10.25 21.76
N ALA A 226 -1.12 -9.83 20.74
CA ALA A 226 0.07 -10.56 20.33
C ALA A 226 1.21 -10.30 21.32
N VAL A 227 1.67 -11.37 21.94
CA VAL A 227 2.64 -11.39 23.03
C VAL A 227 3.75 -12.35 22.66
N TRP A 228 4.98 -11.85 22.66
CA TRP A 228 6.20 -12.63 22.52
C TRP A 228 6.97 -12.64 23.83
N ARG A 229 7.27 -13.83 24.36
CA ARG A 229 8.09 -14.00 25.56
C ARG A 229 9.24 -14.95 25.28
N LEU A 230 10.44 -14.53 25.67
CA LEU A 230 11.65 -15.35 25.61
C LEU A 230 11.72 -16.30 26.81
N GLY A 231 12.41 -17.43 26.64
CA GLY A 231 12.71 -18.34 27.76
C GLY A 231 13.79 -17.81 28.70
N ALA A 232 14.68 -16.96 28.19
CA ALA A 232 15.69 -16.24 28.97
C ALA A 232 15.93 -14.84 28.39
N PRO A 233 16.35 -13.86 29.20
CA PRO A 233 16.71 -12.53 28.70
C PRO A 233 17.82 -12.60 27.64
N SER A 234 17.60 -11.97 26.48
CA SER A 234 18.52 -11.95 25.35
C SER A 234 19.45 -10.73 25.40
N PRO A 235 20.78 -10.90 25.27
CA PRO A 235 21.73 -9.80 25.19
C PRO A 235 21.81 -9.19 23.77
N PHE A 236 20.92 -9.54 22.84
CA PHE A 236 21.06 -9.18 21.42
C PHE A 236 21.32 -7.69 21.17
N TYR A 237 20.59 -6.78 21.84
CA TYR A 237 20.80 -5.33 21.65
C TYR A 237 22.17 -4.85 22.14
N ILE A 238 22.68 -5.46 23.20
CA ILE A 238 24.01 -5.16 23.75
C ILE A 238 25.05 -5.55 22.71
N GLU A 239 24.99 -6.79 22.20
CA GLU A 239 25.93 -7.30 21.21
C GLU A 239 25.83 -6.55 19.87
N ALA A 240 24.62 -6.27 19.40
CA ALA A 240 24.38 -5.49 18.17
C ALA A 240 24.95 -4.07 18.25
N SER A 241 24.96 -3.47 19.44
CA SER A 241 25.54 -2.14 19.65
C SER A 241 27.06 -2.14 19.77
N ALA A 242 27.64 -3.26 20.22
CA ALA A 242 29.07 -3.37 20.53
C ALA A 242 29.91 -3.93 19.37
N ASN A 243 29.28 -4.62 18.41
CA ASN A 243 29.96 -5.36 17.35
C ASN A 243 29.62 -4.84 15.94
N ASP A 244 30.55 -4.99 15.00
CA ASP A 244 30.34 -4.60 13.59
C ASP A 244 29.26 -5.43 12.90
N ALA A 245 29.08 -6.67 13.37
CA ALA A 245 28.00 -7.56 12.94
C ALA A 245 27.55 -8.40 14.13
N THR A 246 26.25 -8.65 14.22
CA THR A 246 25.67 -9.58 15.20
C THR A 246 24.71 -10.50 14.48
N SER A 247 24.79 -11.79 14.77
CA SER A 247 23.88 -12.80 14.26
C SER A 247 23.16 -13.46 15.43
N MET A 248 21.84 -13.52 15.35
CA MET A 248 21.00 -14.23 16.32
C MET A 248 20.55 -15.57 15.74
N SER A 249 20.52 -16.60 16.56
CA SER A 249 19.95 -17.90 16.20
C SER A 249 19.22 -18.51 17.40
N CYS A 250 18.15 -19.25 17.10
CA CYS A 250 17.36 -19.91 18.11
C CYS A 250 17.96 -21.27 18.45
N VAL A 251 18.09 -21.58 19.73
CA VAL A 251 18.45 -22.92 20.23
C VAL A 251 17.22 -23.63 20.78
N GLU A 252 17.22 -24.97 20.68
CA GLU A 252 16.11 -25.79 21.21
C GLU A 252 16.20 -26.02 22.73
N ASP A 253 17.39 -25.87 23.30
CA ASP A 253 17.66 -26.05 24.73
C ASP A 253 18.22 -24.76 25.33
N GLY A 254 17.61 -24.28 26.43
CA GLY A 254 18.05 -23.09 27.15
C GLY A 254 19.46 -23.20 27.70
N GLU A 255 19.99 -24.43 27.90
CA GLU A 255 21.39 -24.66 28.30
C GLU A 255 22.41 -24.28 27.21
N ASP A 256 21.98 -24.20 25.95
CA ASP A 256 22.81 -23.79 24.82
C ASP A 256 22.74 -22.27 24.55
N THR A 257 22.09 -21.51 25.43
CA THR A 257 22.04 -20.04 25.32
C THR A 257 23.38 -19.41 25.66
N GLY A 258 23.72 -18.33 24.94
CA GLY A 258 24.94 -17.59 25.21
C GLY A 258 25.43 -16.75 24.03
N VAL A 259 26.60 -16.15 24.22
CA VAL A 259 27.26 -15.32 23.22
C VAL A 259 28.61 -15.92 22.88
N GLU A 260 28.86 -16.12 21.58
CA GLU A 260 30.16 -16.50 21.06
C GLU A 260 30.70 -15.42 20.12
N ASP A 261 31.92 -14.95 20.39
CA ASP A 261 32.61 -14.04 19.50
C ASP A 261 33.46 -14.83 18.50
N GLN A 262 33.19 -14.65 17.21
CA GLN A 262 34.04 -15.16 16.15
C GLN A 262 34.40 -14.05 15.17
N TRP A 263 35.68 -13.67 15.20
CA TRP A 263 36.25 -12.59 14.41
C TRP A 263 35.64 -11.24 14.77
N SER A 264 34.89 -10.59 13.86
CA SER A 264 34.19 -9.32 14.05
C SER A 264 32.67 -9.51 14.11
N THR A 265 32.23 -10.70 14.47
CA THR A 265 30.81 -11.05 14.55
C THR A 265 30.52 -11.71 15.89
N ALA A 266 29.58 -11.14 16.63
CA ALA A 266 28.99 -11.76 17.81
C ALA A 266 27.85 -12.69 17.36
N TYR A 267 27.86 -13.92 17.87
CA TYR A 267 26.80 -14.91 17.65
C TYR A 267 26.01 -15.05 18.95
N VAL A 268 24.75 -14.65 18.91
CA VAL A 268 23.82 -14.75 20.03
C VAL A 268 22.96 -15.99 19.79
N TYR A 269 23.05 -16.94 20.71
CA TYR A 269 22.23 -18.14 20.76
C TYR A 269 21.16 -17.92 21.83
N ASP A 270 19.92 -17.74 21.41
CA ASP A 270 18.81 -17.41 22.30
C ASP A 270 17.76 -18.52 22.34
N ASP A 271 17.13 -18.68 23.50
CA ASP A 271 15.81 -19.29 23.56
C ASP A 271 14.79 -18.27 23.07
N CYS A 272 14.55 -18.30 21.75
CA CYS A 272 13.63 -17.43 21.04
C CYS A 272 12.18 -17.50 21.55
N GLY A 273 11.89 -18.42 22.47
CA GLY A 273 10.63 -18.49 23.20
C GLY A 273 9.42 -18.69 22.29
N ALA A 274 8.28 -18.10 22.69
CA ALA A 274 7.01 -18.32 22.01
C ALA A 274 6.21 -17.04 21.80
N ILE A 275 5.51 -17.00 20.67
CA ILE A 275 4.55 -15.95 20.32
C ILE A 275 3.14 -16.54 20.50
N SER A 276 2.26 -15.79 21.18
CA SER A 276 0.85 -16.14 21.36
C SER A 276 -0.02 -14.90 21.17
N GLY A 277 -1.24 -15.07 20.66
CA GLY A 277 -2.19 -13.98 20.46
C GLY A 277 -3.35 -14.40 19.57
N THR A 278 -4.25 -13.48 19.31
CA THR A 278 -5.39 -13.66 18.41
C THR A 278 -5.44 -12.55 17.36
N TYR A 279 -6.05 -12.85 16.22
CA TYR A 279 -6.32 -11.84 15.20
C TYR A 279 -7.73 -12.03 14.65
N THR A 280 -8.35 -10.93 14.24
CA THR A 280 -9.58 -10.93 13.45
C THR A 280 -9.25 -10.45 12.05
N GLY A 281 -9.68 -11.20 11.04
CA GLY A 281 -9.55 -10.84 9.64
C GLY A 281 -10.92 -10.74 8.96
N VAL A 282 -11.12 -9.71 8.15
CA VAL A 282 -12.29 -9.54 7.29
C VAL A 282 -11.81 -9.34 5.87
N ALA A 283 -12.42 -10.06 4.92
CA ALA A 283 -12.16 -9.91 3.50
C ALA A 283 -13.48 -9.67 2.77
N ASP A 284 -13.48 -8.71 1.86
CA ASP A 284 -14.58 -8.38 0.97
C ASP A 284 -14.09 -8.29 -0.46
N TYR A 285 -14.97 -8.68 -1.38
CA TYR A 285 -14.72 -8.57 -2.81
C TYR A 285 -16.02 -8.30 -3.53
N GLU A 286 -15.95 -7.46 -4.56
CA GLU A 286 -17.05 -7.19 -5.47
C GLU A 286 -16.53 -7.26 -6.90
N VAL A 287 -17.29 -7.89 -7.78
CA VAL A 287 -16.99 -7.91 -9.21
C VAL A 287 -18.24 -7.44 -9.94
N ILE A 288 -18.07 -6.38 -10.73
CA ILE A 288 -19.15 -5.71 -11.46
C ILE A 288 -18.88 -5.88 -12.95
N PHE A 289 -19.90 -6.35 -13.66
CA PHE A 289 -19.95 -6.36 -15.11
C PHE A 289 -21.29 -5.77 -15.54
N THR A 290 -21.28 -4.68 -16.27
CA THR A 290 -22.47 -4.03 -16.82
C THR A 290 -22.33 -3.81 -18.32
N GLY A 291 -23.46 -3.70 -19.02
CA GLY A 291 -23.46 -3.30 -20.44
C GLY A 291 -23.02 -4.36 -21.45
N ILE A 292 -22.77 -5.61 -21.04
CA ILE A 292 -22.40 -6.69 -22.00
C ILE A 292 -23.46 -6.77 -23.13
N PRO A 293 -23.10 -6.52 -24.39
CA PRO A 293 -24.05 -6.47 -25.51
C PRO A 293 -24.40 -7.89 -25.97
N THR A 294 -25.10 -8.63 -25.12
CA THR A 294 -25.44 -10.04 -25.38
C THR A 294 -26.31 -10.24 -26.62
N GLU A 295 -27.11 -9.23 -26.98
CA GLU A 295 -27.97 -9.23 -28.17
C GLU A 295 -27.13 -9.12 -29.47
N GLU A 296 -26.09 -8.29 -29.48
CA GLU A 296 -25.20 -8.09 -30.64
C GLU A 296 -24.31 -9.31 -30.93
N PHE A 297 -24.06 -10.15 -29.92
CA PHE A 297 -23.28 -11.39 -30.05
C PHE A 297 -24.15 -12.65 -30.19
N GLY A 298 -25.48 -12.53 -30.27
CA GLY A 298 -26.39 -13.66 -30.40
C GLY A 298 -26.35 -14.63 -29.20
N LEU A 299 -26.06 -14.10 -28.01
CA LEU A 299 -26.01 -14.84 -26.75
C LEU A 299 -27.36 -14.82 -25.99
N ASP A 300 -28.38 -14.27 -26.62
CA ASP A 300 -29.76 -14.13 -26.15
C ASP A 300 -30.68 -15.31 -26.54
N SER A 301 -30.13 -16.37 -27.16
CA SER A 301 -30.88 -17.58 -27.60
C SER A 301 -31.12 -18.64 -26.51
#